data_AF-A0A433R838-F1
#
_entry.id   AF-A0A433R838-F1
#
_cell.length_a   1.000
_cell.length_b   1.000
_cell.length_c   1.000
_cell.angle_alpha   90.00
_cell.angle_beta   90.00
_cell.angle_gamma   90.00
#
_symmetry.space_group_name_H-M   'P 1'
#
loop_
_entity.id
_entity.type
_entity.pdbx_description
1 polymer ?
#
loop_
_entity_poly.entity_id
_entity_poly.type
_entity_poly.pdbx_seq_one_letter_code
_entity_poly.pdbx_strand_id
1 'polypeptide(L)' 'SYHRQLRKVTKGKSIFPTDEALLKMLYLVTMDVTRKWTGRVQNWGQMLLQLSVFFPERIGQHLP' A
#
# COMPACT_ATOMS: atom_id res chain seq x y z
N SER A 1 -0.76 -9.74 -3.58
CA SER A 1 -1.06 -9.33 -2.19
C SER A 1 0.22 -8.99 -1.43
N TYR A 2 0.24 -7.87 -0.71
CA TYR A 2 1.40 -7.33 0.03
C TYR A 2 1.97 -8.31 1.05
N HIS A 3 1.13 -8.89 1.92
CA HIS A 3 1.59 -9.86 2.95
C HIS A 3 2.26 -11.10 2.37
N ARG A 4 1.86 -11.54 1.17
CA ARG A 4 2.54 -12.65 0.46
C ARG A 4 3.97 -12.27 0.07
N GLN A 5 4.21 -11.02 -0.33
CA GLN A 5 5.55 -10.55 -0.71
C GLN A 5 6.47 -10.49 0.51
N LEU A 6 5.95 -10.03 1.66
CA LEU A 6 6.68 -10.08 2.93
C LEU A 6 7.03 -11.52 3.34
N ARG A 7 6.05 -12.43 3.34
CA ARG A 7 6.28 -13.84 3.69
C ARG A 7 7.25 -14.54 2.75
N LYS A 8 7.28 -14.16 1.46
CA LYS A 8 8.21 -14.73 0.47
C LYS A 8 9.68 -14.47 0.87
N VAL A 9 9.99 -13.25 1.33
CA VAL A 9 11.36 -12.89 1.67
C VAL A 9 11.79 -13.39 3.05
N THR A 10 10.84 -13.52 3.99
CA THR A 10 11.13 -14.01 5.34
C THR A 10 11.15 -15.53 5.44
N LYS A 11 10.53 -16.26 4.49
CA LYS A 11 10.52 -17.74 4.49
C LYS A 11 11.92 -18.37 4.52
N GLY A 12 12.93 -17.71 3.94
CA GLY A 12 14.31 -18.20 3.91
C GLY A 12 15.17 -17.78 5.10
N LYS A 13 14.65 -16.96 6.02
CA LYS A 13 15.35 -16.44 7.20
C LYS A 13 14.45 -16.58 8.41
N SER A 14 14.55 -17.73 9.09
CA SER A 14 13.77 -18.02 10.30
C SER A 14 14.29 -17.30 11.54
N ILE A 15 15.56 -16.90 11.56
CA ILE A 15 16.22 -16.23 12.69
C ILE A 15 16.87 -14.94 12.18
N PHE A 16 16.65 -13.86 12.92
CA PHE A 16 17.28 -12.56 12.71
C PHE A 16 18.20 -12.26 13.90
N PRO A 17 19.39 -11.67 13.67
CA PRO A 17 20.33 -11.37 14.74
C PRO A 17 19.85 -10.23 15.66
N THR A 18 19.03 -9.32 15.14
CA THR A 18 18.41 -8.21 15.89
C THR A 18 17.05 -7.85 15.27
N ASP A 19 16.18 -7.20 16.05
CA ASP A 19 14.89 -6.70 15.57
C ASP A 19 15.05 -5.65 14.45
N GLU A 20 16.12 -4.84 14.51
CA GLU A 20 16.44 -3.89 13.46
C GLU A 20 16.75 -4.56 12.12
N ALA A 21 17.39 -5.72 12.14
CA ALA A 21 17.70 -6.47 10.92
C ALA A 21 16.40 -6.96 10.24
N LEU A 22 15.42 -7.38 11.04
CA LEU A 22 14.09 -7.72 10.54
C LEU A 22 13.38 -6.48 9.96
N LEU A 23 13.38 -5.37 10.69
CA LEU A 23 12.73 -4.12 10.26
C LEU A 23 13.30 -3.61 8.93
N LYS A 24 14.64 -3.59 8.80
CA LYS A 24 15.33 -3.16 7.56
C LYS A 24 14.95 -4.05 6.38
N MET A 25 14.82 -5.36 6.59
CA MET A 25 14.39 -6.28 5.55
C MET A 25 12.97 -6.00 5.08
N LEU A 26 12.04 -5.80 6.02
CA LEU A 26 10.66 -5.48 5.70
C LEU A 26 10.58 -4.13 4.96
N TYR A 27 11.33 -3.12 5.41
CA TYR A 27 11.41 -1.82 4.77
C TYR A 27 11.84 -1.90 3.30
N LEU A 28 12.91 -2.64 3.00
CA LEU A 28 13.39 -2.83 1.62
C LEU A 28 12.32 -3.47 0.74
N VAL A 29 11.63 -4.49 1.24
CA VAL A 29 10.55 -5.13 0.48
C VAL A 29 9.38 -4.19 0.28
N THR A 30 8.98 -3.44 1.30
CA THR A 30 7.91 -2.44 1.17
C THR A 30 8.27 -1.42 0.10
N MET A 31 9.51 -0.94 0.05
CA MET A 31 9.98 -0.02 -0.97
C MET A 31 9.93 -0.61 -2.38
N ASP A 32 10.31 -1.88 -2.55
CA ASP A 32 10.20 -2.58 -3.84
C ASP A 32 8.75 -2.80 -4.28
N VAL A 33 7.86 -3.08 -3.32
CA VAL A 33 6.43 -3.26 -3.59
C VAL A 33 5.79 -1.94 -3.99
N THR A 34 6.02 -0.87 -3.22
CA THR A 34 5.43 0.45 -3.49
C THR A 34 5.94 1.03 -4.80
N ARG A 35 7.21 0.81 -5.16
CA ARG A 35 7.75 1.19 -6.47
C ARG A 35 6.99 0.56 -7.64
N LYS A 36 6.43 -0.64 -7.47
CA LYS A 36 5.64 -1.34 -8.49
C LYS A 36 4.16 -0.96 -8.48
N TRP A 37 3.69 -0.20 -7.50
CA TRP A 37 2.31 0.29 -7.41
C TRP A 37 2.09 1.54 -8.26
N THR A 38 2.36 1.43 -9.56
CA THR A 38 2.17 2.51 -10.54
C THR A 38 0.85 2.41 -11.30
N GLY A 39 0.09 1.33 -11.10
CA GLY A 39 -1.20 1.12 -11.75
C GLY A 39 -2.23 2.17 -11.33
N ARG A 40 -2.95 2.74 -12.30
CA ARG A 40 -4.09 3.62 -12.03
C ARG A 40 -5.22 2.82 -11.42
N VAL A 41 -5.88 3.39 -10.41
CA VAL A 41 -7.11 2.82 -9.83
C VAL A 41 -8.19 2.82 -10.91
N GLN A 42 -8.72 1.64 -11.23
CA GLN A 42 -9.77 1.48 -12.23
C GLN A 42 -11.05 2.18 -11.75
N ASN A 43 -11.71 2.92 -12.65
CA ASN A 43 -12.96 3.63 -12.40
C ASN A 43 -12.90 4.67 -11.26
N TRP A 44 -11.73 5.24 -10.97
CA TRP A 44 -11.57 6.23 -9.89
C TRP A 44 -12.54 7.41 -9.99
N GLY A 45 -12.81 7.92 -11.20
CA GLY A 45 -13.76 9.02 -11.38
C GLY A 45 -15.18 8.68 -10.95
N GLN A 46 -15.67 7.48 -11.26
CA GLN A 46 -17.00 7.02 -10.83
C GLN A 46 -17.05 6.82 -9.32
N MET A 47 -15.99 6.25 -8.72
CA MET A 47 -15.90 6.10 -7.27
C MET A 47 -15.88 7.47 -6.57
N LEU A 48 -15.18 8.46 -7.13
CA LEU A 48 -15.12 9.80 -6.60
C LEU A 48 -16.51 10.48 -6.60
N LEU A 49 -17.29 10.32 -7.68
CA LEU A 49 -18.67 10.82 -7.75
C LEU A 49 -19.58 10.15 -6.73
N GLN A 50 -19.43 8.85 -6.49
CA GLN A 50 -20.19 8.17 -5.43
C GLN A 50 -19.79 8.71 -4.05
N LEU A 51 -18.50 8.84 -3.79
CA LEU A 51 -17.98 9.36 -2.53
C LEU A 51 -18.42 10.81 -2.27
N SER A 52 -18.52 11.64 -3.31
CA SER A 52 -19.00 13.03 -3.16
C SER A 52 -20.46 13.12 -2.75
N VAL A 53 -21.30 12.19 -3.21
CA VAL A 53 -22.70 12.10 -2.80
C VAL A 53 -22.83 11.63 -1.34
N PHE A 54 -22.01 10.65 -0.92
CA PHE A 54 -22.06 10.13 0.45
C PHE A 54 -21.39 11.06 1.48
N PHE A 55 -20.35 11.80 1.07
CA PHE A 55 -19.55 12.65 1.96
C PHE A 55 -19.38 14.07 1.39
N PRO A 56 -20.48 14.81 1.18
CA PRO A 56 -20.46 16.13 0.54
C PRO A 56 -19.59 17.14 1.32
N GLU A 57 -19.67 17.13 2.64
CA GLU A 57 -18.91 18.03 3.52
C GLU A 57 -17.39 17.83 3.48
N ARG A 58 -16.92 16.63 3.10
CA ARG A 58 -15.48 16.29 3.09
C ARG A 58 -14.85 16.39 1.71
N ILE A 59 -15.63 16.07 0.68
CA ILE A 59 -15.12 15.92 -0.69
C ILE A 59 -15.58 17.08 -1.58
N GLY A 60 -16.73 17.69 -1.29
CA GLY A 60 -17.30 18.81 -2.07
C GLY A 60 -16.36 20.00 -2.22
N GLN A 61 -15.55 20.32 -1.21
CA GLN A 61 -14.58 21.43 -1.24
C GLN A 61 -13.36 21.16 -2.14
N HIS A 62 -13.12 19.90 -2.53
CA HIS A 62 -11.95 19.47 -3.28
C HIS A 62 -12.29 18.89 -4.65
N LEU A 63 -13.58 18.94 -5.03
CA LEU A 63 -13.99 18.70 -6.41
C LEU A 63 -13.71 19.97 -7.24
N PRO A 64 -13.10 19.82 -8.43
CA PRO A 64 -12.86 20.93 -9.34
C PRO A 64 -14.15 21.57 -9.85
#